data_AF-A0A258RKN7-F1
#
_entry.id   AF-A0A258RKN7-F1
#
_cell.length_a   1.000
_cell.length_b   1.000
_cell.length_c   1.000
_cell.angle_alpha   90.00
_cell.angle_beta   90.00
_cell.angle_gamma   90.00
#
_symmetry.space_group_name_H-M   'P 1'
#
loop_
_entity.id
_entity.type
_entity.pdbx_description
1 polymer ?
#
loop_
_entity_poly.entity_id
_entity_poly.type
_entity_poly.pdbx_seq_one_letter_code
_entity_poly.pdbx_strand_id
1 'polypeptide(L)'
;MAKVIGIDLGTTNSCVSVMEGGKPKVIENAEGARTTPSIVAFAKDGERLVGQPAKRQAVTNPENTVFAVKRLIGRRFDDPITKKDTELVPYHIVKGPNGDAWVKAGGEDYSPAQISAFTLQKMKETAESYLGETVTQAVITVPAYFNDAQ
;
A
#
# COMPACT_ATOMS: atom_id res chain seq x y z
N MET A 1 24.64 -4.08 -12.17
CA MET A 1 23.26 -3.84 -12.66
C MET A 1 22.37 -3.83 -11.45
N ALA A 2 21.56 -2.79 -11.25
CA ALA A 2 20.61 -2.75 -10.14
C ALA A 2 19.67 -3.95 -10.24
N LYS A 3 19.44 -4.66 -9.14
CA LYS A 3 18.51 -5.79 -9.13
C LYS A 3 17.09 -5.28 -9.29
N VAL A 4 16.34 -5.87 -10.23
CA VAL A 4 14.90 -5.66 -10.37
C VAL A 4 14.19 -6.53 -9.33
N ILE A 5 13.38 -5.93 -8.46
CA ILE A 5 12.63 -6.65 -7.43
C ILE A 5 11.21 -6.97 -7.90
N GLY A 6 10.64 -8.08 -7.42
CA GLY A 6 9.24 -8.44 -7.67
C GLY A 6 8.38 -8.10 -6.46
N ILE A 7 7.39 -7.24 -6.61
CA ILE A 7 6.47 -6.82 -5.55
C ILE A 7 5.06 -7.32 -5.88
N ASP A 8 4.53 -8.17 -5.01
CA ASP A 8 3.10 -8.40 -4.95
C ASP A 8 2.45 -7.30 -4.10
N LEU A 9 1.74 -6.37 -4.75
CA LEU A 9 1.02 -5.30 -4.07
C LEU A 9 -0.42 -5.74 -3.82
N GLY A 10 -0.68 -6.55 -2.79
CA GLY A 10 -2.03 -7.03 -2.53
C GLY A 10 -2.96 -5.99 -1.87
N THR A 11 -4.26 -6.30 -1.84
CA THR A 11 -5.27 -5.49 -1.14
C THR A 11 -5.07 -5.53 0.39
N THR A 12 -4.66 -6.68 0.92
CA THR A 12 -4.55 -6.93 2.37
C THR A 12 -3.11 -7.07 2.82
N ASN A 13 -2.29 -7.77 2.05
CA ASN A 13 -0.88 -8.00 2.33
C ASN A 13 -0.08 -7.76 1.07
N SER A 14 1.15 -7.30 1.23
CA SER A 14 2.14 -7.18 0.18
C SER A 14 3.33 -8.08 0.47
N CYS A 15 4.01 -8.50 -0.59
CA CYS A 15 5.17 -9.39 -0.53
C CYS A 15 6.24 -8.87 -1.49
N VAL A 16 7.51 -9.02 -1.12
CA VAL A 16 8.63 -8.65 -1.98
C VAL A 16 9.58 -9.84 -2.16
N SER A 17 10.07 -9.99 -3.38
CA SER A 17 11.00 -11.04 -3.78
C SER A 17 12.15 -10.48 -4.60
N VAL A 18 13.27 -11.19 -4.55
CA VAL A 18 14.49 -10.89 -5.32
C VAL A 18 14.93 -12.14 -6.10
N MET A 19 15.70 -11.95 -7.16
CA MET A 19 16.36 -13.05 -7.86
C MET A 19 17.74 -13.33 -7.24
N GLU A 20 17.95 -14.57 -6.79
CA GLU A 20 19.20 -15.04 -6.19
C GLU A 20 19.57 -16.39 -6.80
N GLY A 21 20.74 -16.49 -7.44
CA GLY A 21 21.18 -17.73 -8.09
C GLY A 21 20.23 -18.26 -9.17
N GLY A 22 19.52 -17.37 -9.86
CA GLY A 22 18.53 -17.73 -10.89
C GLY A 22 17.18 -18.21 -10.33
N LYS A 23 16.97 -18.17 -9.01
CA LYS A 23 15.71 -18.55 -8.36
C LYS A 23 15.07 -17.34 -7.67
N PRO A 24 13.74 -17.21 -7.72
CA PRO A 24 13.05 -16.19 -6.94
C PRO A 24 13.10 -16.56 -5.44
N LYS A 25 13.35 -15.56 -4.60
CA LYS A 25 13.37 -15.70 -3.14
C LYS A 25 12.53 -14.60 -2.51
N VAL A 26 11.52 -15.01 -1.73
CA VAL A 26 10.77 -14.10 -0.85
C VAL A 26 11.63 -13.74 0.33
N ILE A 27 11.73 -12.44 0.63
CA ILE A 27 12.54 -11.91 1.72
C ILE A 27 11.66 -11.45 2.89
N GLU A 28 12.23 -11.45 4.09
CA GLU A 28 11.55 -11.01 5.31
C GLU A 28 11.65 -9.49 5.45
N ASN A 29 10.58 -8.85 5.95
CA ASN A 29 10.58 -7.45 6.32
C ASN A 29 11.33 -7.22 7.64
N ALA A 30 11.47 -5.95 8.04
CA ALA A 30 12.13 -5.56 9.30
C ALA A 30 11.47 -6.18 10.54
N GLU A 31 10.21 -6.61 10.44
CA GLU A 31 9.46 -7.27 11.51
C GLU A 31 9.58 -8.81 11.49
N GLY A 32 10.42 -9.37 10.61
CA GLY A 32 10.67 -10.82 10.49
C GLY A 32 9.58 -11.61 9.75
N ALA A 33 8.65 -10.92 9.09
CA ALA A 33 7.56 -11.55 8.34
C ALA A 33 7.82 -11.53 6.84
N ARG A 34 7.40 -12.59 6.13
CA ARG A 34 7.48 -12.69 4.66
C ARG A 34 6.41 -11.89 3.91
N THR A 35 5.47 -11.30 4.63
CA THR A 35 4.44 -10.42 4.07
C THR A 35 4.23 -9.23 4.99
N THR A 36 3.94 -8.08 4.41
CA THR A 36 3.64 -6.84 5.13
C THR A 36 2.18 -6.47 4.94
N PRO A 37 1.40 -6.19 6.00
CA PRO A 37 0.04 -5.68 5.84
C PRO A 37 0.00 -4.43 4.94
N SER A 38 -0.93 -4.39 3.99
CA SER A 38 -1.14 -3.25 3.09
C SER A 38 -2.01 -2.19 3.78
N ILE A 39 -1.47 -1.69 4.89
CA ILE A 39 -2.12 -0.77 5.82
C ILE A 39 -1.16 0.38 6.09
N VAL A 40 -1.69 1.60 5.97
CA VAL A 40 -0.98 2.83 6.30
C VAL A 40 -1.79 3.54 7.37
N ALA A 41 -1.15 4.04 8.41
CA ALA A 41 -1.78 4.85 9.43
C ALA A 41 -1.01 6.14 9.67
N PHE A 42 -1.74 7.17 10.07
CA PHE A 42 -1.18 8.46 10.48
C PHE A 42 -1.46 8.63 11.97
N ALA A 43 -0.39 8.64 12.77
CA ALA A 43 -0.46 8.82 14.21
C ALA A 43 -0.74 10.29 14.56
N LYS A 44 -1.12 10.54 15.83
CA LYS A 44 -1.53 11.88 16.29
C LYS A 44 -0.41 12.91 16.25
N ASP A 45 0.83 12.47 16.34
CA ASP A 45 2.05 13.28 16.26
C ASP A 45 2.51 13.51 14.81
N GLY A 46 1.76 13.02 13.82
CA GLY A 46 2.11 13.12 12.41
C GLY A 46 3.00 11.97 11.90
N GLU A 47 3.38 11.01 12.76
CA GLU A 47 4.16 9.86 12.31
C GLU A 47 3.34 8.98 11.34
N ARG A 48 3.94 8.61 10.21
CA ARG A 48 3.35 7.66 9.26
C ARG A 48 3.82 6.25 9.57
N LEU A 49 2.87 5.38 9.93
CA LEU A 49 3.10 3.96 10.17
C LEU A 49 2.68 3.14 8.96
N VAL A 50 3.46 2.11 8.61
CA VAL A 50 3.16 1.20 7.49
C VAL A 50 3.31 -0.24 7.93
N GLY A 51 2.39 -1.13 7.53
CA GLY A 51 2.51 -2.55 7.80
C GLY A 51 2.03 -2.96 9.18
N GLN A 52 2.84 -3.76 9.89
CA GLN A 52 2.47 -4.30 11.19
C GLN A 52 2.25 -3.22 12.27
N PRO A 53 3.07 -2.15 12.36
CA PRO A 53 2.81 -1.03 13.25
C PRO A 53 1.43 -0.38 13.01
N ALA A 54 1.09 -0.10 11.73
CA ALA A 54 -0.21 0.46 11.38
C ALA A 54 -1.36 -0.49 11.74
N LYS A 55 -1.21 -1.80 11.47
CA LYS A 55 -2.21 -2.80 11.84
C LYS A 55 -2.50 -2.85 13.35
N ARG A 56 -1.48 -2.70 14.20
CA ARG A 56 -1.62 -2.79 15.67
C ARG A 56 -2.51 -1.70 16.27
N GLN A 57 -2.50 -0.51 15.69
CA GLN A 57 -3.25 0.64 16.20
C GLN A 57 -4.58 0.90 15.47
N ALA A 58 -4.94 0.05 14.50
CA ALA A 58 -6.11 0.25 13.65
C ALA A 58 -7.43 0.36 14.43
N VAL A 59 -7.55 -0.34 15.56
CA VAL A 59 -8.76 -0.33 16.41
C VAL A 59 -8.91 0.98 17.19
N THR A 60 -7.81 1.60 17.60
CA THR A 60 -7.81 2.83 18.42
C THR A 60 -7.67 4.10 17.60
N ASN A 61 -7.38 3.98 16.30
CA ASN A 61 -7.26 5.10 15.36
C ASN A 61 -7.91 4.75 14.00
N PRO A 62 -9.20 4.41 13.99
CA PRO A 62 -9.83 3.81 12.81
C PRO A 62 -9.95 4.79 11.63
N GLU A 63 -10.20 6.08 11.88
CA GLU A 63 -10.38 7.10 10.82
C GLU A 63 -9.07 7.45 10.10
N ASN A 64 -7.92 7.34 10.78
CA ASN A 64 -6.60 7.62 10.19
C ASN A 64 -5.82 6.36 9.82
N THR A 65 -6.48 5.20 9.77
CA THR A 65 -5.88 3.93 9.36
C THR A 65 -6.50 3.45 8.07
N VAL A 66 -5.76 3.60 6.98
CA VAL A 66 -6.19 3.25 5.63
C VAL A 66 -5.76 1.82 5.30
N PHE A 67 -6.74 0.98 4.98
CA PHE A 67 -6.55 -0.40 4.52
C PHE A 67 -7.43 -0.67 3.30
N ALA A 68 -7.12 -1.73 2.54
CA ALA A 68 -7.84 -2.11 1.33
C ALA A 68 -7.90 -1.01 0.24
N VAL A 69 -6.97 -0.04 0.28
CA VAL A 69 -6.94 1.11 -0.64
C VAL A 69 -6.84 0.68 -2.12
N LYS A 70 -6.30 -0.52 -2.40
CA LYS A 70 -6.25 -1.11 -3.74
C LYS A 70 -7.63 -1.25 -4.39
N ARG A 71 -8.71 -1.30 -3.60
CA ARG A 71 -10.09 -1.28 -4.12
C ARG A 71 -10.47 0.06 -4.74
N LEU A 72 -9.83 1.15 -4.33
CA LEU A 72 -10.11 2.53 -4.76
C LEU A 72 -9.19 3.00 -5.89
N ILE A 73 -8.04 2.33 -6.11
CA ILE A 73 -7.11 2.66 -7.21
C ILE A 73 -7.85 2.64 -8.54
N GLY A 74 -7.69 3.74 -9.30
CA GLY A 74 -8.30 3.95 -10.61
C GLY A 74 -9.83 4.08 -10.61
N ARG A 75 -10.48 4.26 -9.45
CA ARG A 75 -11.93 4.43 -9.36
C ARG A 75 -12.35 5.87 -9.20
N ARG A 76 -13.56 6.17 -9.68
CA ARG A 76 -14.25 7.43 -9.48
C ARG A 76 -14.93 7.47 -8.11
N PHE A 77 -15.08 8.66 -7.55
CA PHE A 77 -15.78 8.86 -6.28
C PHE A 77 -17.26 8.45 -6.35
N ASP A 78 -17.89 8.61 -7.51
CA ASP A 78 -19.30 8.31 -7.76
C ASP A 78 -19.58 6.88 -8.26
N ASP A 79 -18.54 6.05 -8.44
CA ASP A 79 -18.65 4.63 -8.79
C ASP A 79 -19.49 3.88 -7.72
N PRO A 80 -20.50 3.06 -8.11
CA PRO A 80 -21.30 2.27 -7.17
C PRO A 80 -20.48 1.41 -6.20
N ILE A 81 -19.34 0.89 -6.63
CA ILE A 81 -18.42 0.10 -5.79
C ILE A 81 -17.76 1.00 -4.75
N THR A 82 -17.29 2.19 -5.16
CA THR A 82 -16.73 3.18 -4.22
C THR A 82 -17.75 3.59 -3.16
N LYS A 83 -19.01 3.85 -3.57
CA LYS A 83 -20.08 4.20 -2.63
C LYS A 83 -20.32 3.11 -1.59
N LYS A 84 -20.34 1.84 -2.03
CA LYS A 84 -20.45 0.70 -1.12
C LYS A 84 -19.24 0.61 -0.18
N ASP A 85 -18.04 0.86 -0.68
CA ASP A 85 -16.82 0.83 0.14
C ASP A 85 -16.84 1.92 1.22
N THR A 86 -17.40 3.11 0.95
CA THR A 86 -17.59 4.19 1.94
C THR A 86 -18.42 3.76 3.15
N GLU A 87 -19.37 2.84 2.98
CA GLU A 87 -20.20 2.32 4.08
C GLU A 87 -19.49 1.23 4.89
N LEU A 88 -18.42 0.64 4.36
CA LEU A 88 -17.75 -0.53 4.93
C LEU A 88 -16.45 -0.20 5.66
N VAL A 89 -15.86 0.96 5.38
CA VAL A 89 -14.56 1.37 5.94
C VAL A 89 -14.75 2.50 6.95
N PRO A 90 -13.90 2.56 7.99
CA PRO A 90 -14.00 3.61 9.01
C PRO A 90 -13.31 4.93 8.61
N TYR A 91 -12.38 4.90 7.67
CA TYR A 91 -11.73 6.11 7.16
C TYR A 91 -12.62 6.81 6.13
N HIS A 92 -12.36 8.08 5.89
CA HIS A 92 -13.18 8.86 4.96
C HIS A 92 -12.69 8.69 3.52
N ILE A 93 -13.57 8.20 2.64
CA ILE A 93 -13.39 8.29 1.20
C ILE A 93 -13.95 9.65 0.74
N VAL A 94 -13.14 10.42 0.02
CA VAL A 94 -13.45 11.78 -0.40
C VAL A 94 -13.29 11.94 -1.90
N LYS A 95 -13.92 12.98 -2.47
CA LYS A 95 -13.80 13.30 -3.89
C LYS A 95 -12.50 14.05 -4.14
N GLY A 96 -11.57 13.43 -4.87
CA GLY A 96 -10.32 14.06 -5.28
C GLY A 96 -10.52 15.18 -6.31
N PRO A 97 -9.45 15.93 -6.64
CA PRO A 97 -9.52 17.11 -7.51
C PRO A 97 -10.14 16.85 -8.89
N ASN A 98 -9.89 15.68 -9.47
CA ASN A 98 -10.40 15.30 -10.78
C ASN A 98 -11.72 14.51 -10.72
N GLY A 99 -12.28 14.28 -9.52
CA GLY A 99 -13.45 13.44 -9.26
C GLY A 99 -13.17 11.97 -8.96
N ASP A 100 -11.89 11.60 -8.79
CA ASP A 100 -11.47 10.26 -8.40
C ASP A 100 -11.72 9.99 -6.92
N ALA A 101 -11.79 8.72 -6.54
CA ALA A 101 -11.92 8.31 -5.15
C ALA A 101 -10.58 8.51 -4.42
N TRP A 102 -10.55 9.44 -3.47
CA TRP A 102 -9.40 9.71 -2.61
C TRP A 102 -9.74 9.32 -1.16
N VAL A 103 -8.76 9.33 -0.27
CA VAL A 103 -8.97 9.09 1.16
C VAL A 103 -8.50 10.29 1.98
N LYS A 104 -9.15 10.57 3.09
CA LYS A 104 -8.73 11.59 4.05
C LYS A 104 -8.21 10.92 5.32
N ALA A 105 -6.96 11.20 5.67
CA ALA A 105 -6.30 10.67 6.86
C ALA A 105 -5.16 11.62 7.29
N GLY A 106 -4.85 11.70 8.59
CA GLY A 106 -3.77 12.56 9.07
C GLY A 106 -3.99 14.06 8.81
N GLY A 107 -5.24 14.48 8.59
CA GLY A 107 -5.59 15.86 8.26
C GLY A 107 -5.47 16.24 6.78
N GLU A 108 -5.00 15.33 5.92
CA GLU A 108 -4.78 15.57 4.49
C GLU A 108 -5.57 14.58 3.62
N ASP A 109 -5.77 14.96 2.36
CA ASP A 109 -6.38 14.12 1.34
C ASP A 109 -5.28 13.44 0.49
N TYR A 110 -5.35 12.13 0.36
CA TYR A 110 -4.40 11.31 -0.38
C TYR A 110 -5.10 10.54 -1.50
N SER A 111 -4.44 10.49 -2.67
CA SER A 111 -4.82 9.55 -3.71
C SER A 111 -4.54 8.11 -3.27
N PRO A 112 -5.30 7.12 -3.79
CA PRO A 112 -5.00 5.71 -3.56
C PRO A 112 -3.56 5.32 -3.94
N ALA A 113 -3.04 5.94 -5.01
CA ALA A 113 -1.66 5.74 -5.46
C ALA A 113 -0.63 6.22 -4.43
N GLN A 114 -0.84 7.36 -3.78
CA GLN A 114 0.05 7.83 -2.70
C GLN A 114 0.05 6.89 -1.49
N ILE A 115 -1.12 6.40 -1.06
CA ILE A 115 -1.20 5.43 0.04
C ILE A 115 -0.49 4.13 -0.33
N SER A 116 -0.72 3.60 -1.54
CA SER A 116 0.00 2.42 -2.02
C SER A 116 1.50 2.66 -2.17
N ALA A 117 1.93 3.87 -2.54
CA ALA A 117 3.35 4.22 -2.62
C ALA A 117 4.06 4.10 -1.27
N PHE A 118 3.40 4.41 -0.15
CA PHE A 118 3.99 4.19 1.18
C PHE A 118 4.20 2.69 1.48
N THR A 119 3.30 1.83 1.00
CA THR A 119 3.51 0.37 1.07
C THR A 119 4.66 -0.07 0.17
N LEU A 120 4.74 0.45 -1.06
CA LEU A 120 5.84 0.17 -1.99
C LEU A 120 7.20 0.66 -1.47
N GLN A 121 7.25 1.80 -0.79
CA GLN A 121 8.45 2.31 -0.13
C GLN A 121 8.95 1.32 0.93
N LYS A 122 8.07 0.79 1.78
CA LYS A 122 8.42 -0.26 2.75
C LYS A 122 8.94 -1.54 2.07
N MET A 123 8.38 -1.92 0.90
CA MET A 123 8.87 -3.07 0.12
C MET A 123 10.25 -2.82 -0.47
N LYS A 124 10.50 -1.61 -0.99
CA LYS A 124 11.81 -1.16 -1.46
C LYS A 124 12.83 -1.19 -0.32
N GLU A 125 12.53 -0.57 0.83
CA GLU A 125 13.41 -0.55 2.01
C GLU A 125 13.76 -1.96 2.49
N THR A 126 12.78 -2.87 2.45
CA THR A 126 12.99 -4.29 2.78
C THR A 126 13.99 -4.94 1.83
N ALA A 127 13.85 -4.72 0.51
CA ALA A 127 14.79 -5.24 -0.47
C ALA A 127 16.18 -4.59 -0.35
N GLU A 128 16.27 -3.28 -0.15
CA GLU A 128 17.53 -2.57 0.01
C GLU A 128 18.30 -3.04 1.25
N SER A 129 17.59 -3.24 2.37
CA SER A 129 18.18 -3.78 3.61
C SER A 129 18.73 -5.19 3.41
N TYR A 130 18.01 -6.03 2.66
CA TYR A 130 18.44 -7.40 2.37
C TYR A 130 19.62 -7.45 1.38
N LEU A 131 19.63 -6.58 0.36
CA LEU A 131 20.61 -6.58 -0.71
C LEU A 131 21.89 -5.78 -0.39
N GLY A 132 21.81 -4.82 0.54
CA GLY A 132 22.92 -3.92 0.86
C GLY A 132 23.20 -2.86 -0.22
N GLU A 133 22.26 -2.62 -1.13
CA GLU A 133 22.37 -1.65 -2.23
C GLU A 133 21.03 -0.97 -2.52
N THR A 134 21.07 0.18 -3.20
CA THR A 134 19.86 0.90 -3.62
C THR A 134 19.12 0.16 -4.73
N VAL A 135 17.80 0.06 -4.59
CA VAL A 135 16.90 -0.56 -5.59
C VAL A 135 16.12 0.53 -6.32
N THR A 136 16.23 0.59 -7.64
CA THR A 136 15.57 1.61 -8.47
C THR A 136 14.56 1.05 -9.47
N GLN A 137 14.45 -0.27 -9.57
CA GLN A 137 13.60 -0.96 -10.54
C GLN A 137 12.76 -2.05 -9.88
N ALA A 138 11.49 -2.15 -10.27
CA ALA A 138 10.57 -3.14 -9.74
C ALA A 138 9.58 -3.62 -10.81
N VAL A 139 9.12 -4.86 -10.65
CA VAL A 139 7.92 -5.41 -11.28
C VAL A 139 6.83 -5.47 -10.21
N ILE A 140 5.66 -4.88 -10.48
CA ILE A 140 4.56 -4.76 -9.51
C ILE A 140 3.33 -5.50 -10.05
N THR A 141 2.67 -6.31 -9.20
CA THR A 141 1.48 -7.07 -9.59
C THR A 141 0.21 -6.22 -9.61
N VAL A 142 -0.66 -6.51 -10.58
CA VAL A 142 -2.07 -6.06 -10.61
C VAL A 142 -2.99 -7.24 -10.89
N PRO A 143 -4.26 -7.21 -10.44
CA PRO A 143 -5.26 -8.18 -10.84
C PRO A 143 -5.42 -8.21 -12.36
N ALA A 144 -5.61 -9.41 -12.93
CA ALA A 144 -5.77 -9.57 -14.38
C ALA A 144 -6.98 -8.82 -14.99
N TYR A 145 -7.96 -8.46 -14.15
CA TYR A 145 -9.17 -7.74 -14.54
C TYR A 145 -9.09 -6.22 -14.28
N PHE A 146 -7.94 -5.69 -13.85
CA PHE A 146 -7.76 -4.24 -13.76
C PHE A 146 -7.91 -3.62 -15.15
N ASN A 147 -8.62 -2.49 -15.19
CA ASN A 147 -8.76 -1.70 -16.41
C ASN A 147 -7.58 -0.74 -16.57
N ASP A 148 -7.55 0.04 -17.65
CA ASP A 148 -6.46 0.96 -17.99
C ASP A 148 -6.16 2.03 -16.91
N ALA A 149 -7.18 2.47 -16.16
CA ALA A 149 -7.01 3.47 -15.11
C ALA A 149 -6.47 2.89 -13.79
N GLN A 150 -6.51 1.56 -13.60
CA GLN A 150 -6.18 0.88 -12.35
C GLN A 150 -4.78 0.25 -12.39
#